data_AF-A0A6J7S1R9-F1
#
_entry.id   AF-A0A6J7S1R9-F1
#
_cell.length_a   1.000
_cell.length_b   1.000
_cell.length_c   1.000
_cell.angle_alpha   90.00
_cell.angle_beta   90.00
_cell.angle_gamma   90.00
#
_symmetry.space_group_name_H-M   'P 1'
#
loop_
_entity.id
_entity.type
_entity.pdbx_description
1 polymer ?
#
loop_
_entity_poly.entity_id
_entity_poly.type
_entity_poly.pdbx_seq_one_letter_code
_entity_poly.pdbx_strand_id
1 'polypeptide(L)' 'MRTVKRVSSFSELSTGALGLVIDSYGALALVCDRASAAQELGLDTGDALTLSPLDSAEEPARGVTTPVQLSPSFRPQS' A
#
# COMPACT_ATOMS: atom_id res chain seq x y z
N MET A 1 2.76 13.36 6.69
CA MET A 1 2.88 12.00 7.25
C MET A 1 1.56 11.65 7.93
N ARG A 2 1.00 10.46 7.66
CA ARG A 2 -0.22 9.97 8.32
C ARG A 2 0.08 8.63 8.97
N THR A 3 -0.44 8.45 10.17
CA THR A 3 -0.32 7.21 10.92
C THR A 3 -1.56 6.35 10.68
N VAL A 4 -1.37 5.07 10.38
CA VAL A 4 -2.45 4.12 10.12
C VAL A 4 -2.21 2.82 10.87
N LYS A 5 -3.29 2.14 11.26
CA LYS A 5 -3.23 0.86 11.96
C LYS A 5 -3.46 -0.29 10.99
N ARG A 6 -2.66 -1.36 11.11
CA ARG A 6 -2.99 -2.64 10.45
C ARG A 6 -4.14 -3.32 11.20
N VAL A 7 -5.21 -3.62 10.49
CA VAL A 7 -6.42 -4.25 11.00
C VAL A 7 -6.74 -5.52 10.19
N SER A 8 -7.56 -6.39 10.74
CA SER A 8 -8.05 -7.59 10.04
C SER A 8 -9.40 -7.35 9.34
N SER A 9 -10.17 -6.36 9.83
CA SER A 9 -11.46 -5.97 9.25
C SER A 9 -11.67 -4.45 9.34
N PHE A 10 -12.45 -3.90 8.41
CA PHE A 10 -12.85 -2.49 8.37
C PHE A 10 -13.57 -2.04 9.65
N SER A 11 -14.33 -2.94 10.30
CA SER A 11 -15.07 -2.62 11.53
C SER A 11 -14.19 -2.32 12.74
N GLU A 12 -12.89 -2.62 12.67
CA GLU A 12 -11.94 -2.25 13.71
C GLU A 12 -11.50 -0.77 13.62
N LEU A 13 -11.83 -0.11 12.52
CA LEU A 13 -11.57 1.31 12.29
C LEU A 13 -12.79 2.13 12.73
N SER A 14 -12.53 3.30 13.29
CA SER A 14 -13.58 4.31 13.44
C SER A 14 -14.04 4.77 12.06
N THR A 15 -15.30 5.20 11.93
CA THR A 15 -15.84 5.72 10.65
C THR A 15 -14.93 6.79 10.05
N GLY A 16 -14.50 6.60 8.80
CA GLY A 16 -13.60 7.51 8.11
C GLY A 16 -12.13 7.44 8.54
N ALA A 17 -11.75 6.51 9.42
CA ALA A 17 -10.35 6.30 9.78
C ALA A 17 -9.64 5.43 8.74
N LEU A 18 -8.37 5.75 8.49
CA LEU A 18 -7.50 4.99 7.60
C LEU A 18 -6.89 3.77 8.31
N GLY A 19 -6.73 2.69 7.56
CA GLY A 19 -6.11 1.46 8.02
C GLY A 19 -5.41 0.68 6.90
N LEU A 20 -4.72 -0.38 7.29
CA LEU A 20 -4.09 -1.34 6.37
C LEU A 20 -4.70 -2.71 6.59
N VAL A 21 -5.07 -3.40 5.52
CA VAL A 21 -5.58 -4.79 5.55
C VAL A 21 -4.79 -5.65 4.58
N ILE A 22 -4.80 -6.96 4.79
CA ILE A 22 -4.38 -7.91 3.77
C ILE A 22 -5.63 -8.31 2.99
N ASP A 23 -5.65 -8.05 1.69
CA ASP A 23 -6.75 -8.46 0.83
C ASP A 23 -6.75 -9.98 0.58
N SER A 24 -7.84 -10.50 0.04
CA SER A 24 -8.00 -11.89 -0.43
C SER A 24 -6.85 -12.41 -1.30
N TYR A 25 -6.18 -11.55 -2.07
CA TYR A 25 -5.01 -11.91 -2.89
C TYR A 25 -3.67 -11.92 -2.12
N GLY A 26 -3.67 -11.65 -0.82
CA GLY A 26 -2.45 -11.60 0.00
C GLY A 26 -1.66 -10.28 -0.14
N ALA A 27 -2.19 -9.31 -0.88
CA ALA A 27 -1.59 -7.99 -1.03
C ALA A 27 -1.98 -7.06 0.14
N LEU A 28 -1.07 -6.17 0.54
CA LEU A 28 -1.37 -5.12 1.51
C LEU A 28 -2.18 -4.02 0.83
N ALA A 29 -3.36 -3.72 1.36
CA ALA A 29 -4.26 -2.70 0.85
C ALA A 29 -4.47 -1.58 1.87
N LEU A 30 -4.49 -0.34 1.38
CA LEU A 30 -4.84 0.84 2.15
C LEU A 30 -6.35 1.07 2.10
N VAL A 31 -6.97 1.20 3.26
CA VAL A 31 -8.42 1.23 3.42
C VAL A 31 -8.89 2.39 4.27
N CYS A 32 -10.14 2.76 4.11
CA CYS A 32 -10.84 3.74 4.95
C CYS A 32 -12.22 3.16 5.30
N ASP A 33 -12.65 3.24 6.56
CA ASP A 33 -14.00 2.75 6.90
C ASP A 33 -15.07 3.63 6.25
N ARG A 34 -15.96 3.00 5.48
CA ARG A 34 -17.10 3.63 4.79
C ARG A 34 -16.72 4.80 3.85
N ALA A 35 -15.48 4.87 3.41
CA ALA A 35 -14.98 5.90 2.51
C ALA A 35 -13.87 5.37 1.59
N SER A 36 -13.43 6.19 0.63
CA SER A 36 -12.34 5.85 -0.28
C SER A 36 -11.00 6.37 0.24
N ALA A 37 -10.09 5.46 0.59
CA ALA A 37 -8.75 5.84 1.02
C ALA A 37 -7.98 6.61 -0.06
N ALA A 38 -8.16 6.24 -1.33
CA ALA A 38 -7.50 6.93 -2.46
C ALA A 38 -7.97 8.38 -2.60
N GLN A 39 -9.29 8.62 -2.49
CA GLN A 39 -9.82 10.00 -2.54
C GLN A 39 -9.37 10.81 -1.31
N GLU A 40 -9.39 10.21 -0.12
CA GLU A 40 -8.94 10.85 1.13
C GLU A 40 -7.45 11.22 1.12
N LEU A 41 -6.67 10.63 0.23
CA LEU A 41 -5.22 10.83 0.13
C LEU A 41 -4.80 11.44 -1.22
N GLY A 42 -5.75 11.67 -2.14
CA GLY A 42 -5.46 12.16 -3.48
C GLY A 42 -4.59 11.23 -4.32
N LEU A 43 -4.70 9.91 -4.11
CA LEU A 43 -3.89 8.91 -4.79
C LEU A 43 -4.54 8.46 -6.10
N ASP A 44 -3.70 8.17 -7.09
CA ASP A 44 -4.10 7.55 -8.35
C ASP A 44 -3.30 6.27 -8.63
N THR A 45 -3.65 5.56 -9.69
CA THR A 45 -2.95 4.34 -10.08
C THR A 45 -1.52 4.66 -10.47
N GLY A 46 -0.57 3.96 -9.86
CA GLY A 46 0.86 4.16 -10.09
C GLY A 46 1.52 5.12 -9.10
N ASP A 47 0.77 5.74 -8.18
CA ASP A 47 1.37 6.49 -7.08
C ASP A 47 2.14 5.56 -6.12
N ALA A 48 3.29 6.04 -5.66
CA ALA A 48 4.19 5.28 -4.80
C ALA A 48 4.01 5.66 -3.34
N LEU A 49 3.65 4.67 -2.51
CA LEU A 49 3.52 4.83 -1.06
C LEU A 49 4.71 4.21 -0.34
N THR A 50 5.24 4.95 0.65
CA THR A 50 6.26 4.45 1.57
C THR A 50 5.62 4.15 2.92
N LEU A 51 5.80 2.93 3.41
CA LEU A 51 5.35 2.52 4.74
C LEU A 51 6.55 2.46 5.67
N SER A 52 6.39 3.01 6.87
CA SER A 52 7.42 3.02 7.89
C SER A 52 6.81 2.62 9.23
N PRO A 53 7.45 1.72 10.00
CA PRO A 53 6.99 1.38 11.34
C PRO A 53 7.03 2.61 12.24
N LEU A 54 6.04 2.77 13.11
CA LEU A 54 5.96 3.91 14.04
C LEU A 54 7.00 3.82 15.15
N ASP A 55 7.30 2.60 15.60
CA ASP A 55 8.21 2.33 16.71
C ASP A 55 9.67 2.14 16.26
N SER A 56 9.93 2.18 14.95
CA SER A 56 11.30 2.20 14.45
C SER A 56 11.85 3.61 14.58
N ALA A 57 12.74 3.82 15.55
CA ALA A 57 13.61 5.00 15.63
C ALA A 57 14.67 5.04 14.51
N GLU A 58 14.48 4.24 13.45
CA GLU A 58 15.31 4.18 12.27
C GLU A 58 14.71 5.11 11.24
N GLU A 59 15.52 6.05 10.72
CA GLU A 59 15.11 6.90 9.61
C GLU A 59 14.53 6.04 8.48
N PRO A 60 13.43 6.45 7.82
CA PRO A 60 12.80 5.65 6.78
C PRO A 60 13.85 5.30 5.74
N ALA A 61 14.17 4.02 5.62
CA ALA A 61 15.13 3.54 4.63
C ALA A 61 14.65 4.04 3.27
N ARG A 62 15.46 4.89 2.62
CA ARG A 62 15.17 5.39 1.27
C ARG A 62 14.83 4.18 0.40
N GLY A 63 13.61 4.16 -0.15
CA GLY A 63 13.12 3.05 -0.97
C GLY A 63 14.13 2.70 -2.04
N VAL A 64 14.42 1.42 -2.22
CA VAL A 64 15.38 0.94 -3.21
C VAL A 64 14.71 0.93 -4.57
N THR A 65 15.07 1.87 -5.44
CA THR A 65 14.72 1.82 -6.85
C THR A 65 15.71 0.90 -7.56
N THR A 66 15.24 -0.29 -7.96
CA THR A 66 16.07 -1.22 -8.74
C THR A 66 15.71 -1.09 -10.22
N PRO A 67 16.66 -0.79 -11.11
CA PRO A 67 16.38 -0.78 -12.54
C PRO A 67 16.04 -2.20 -13.01
N VAL A 68 14.90 -2.35 -13.68
CA VAL A 68 14.51 -3.62 -14.32
C VAL A 68 14.51 -3.43 -15.83
N GLN A 69 15.14 -4.37 -16.54
CA GLN A 69 15.15 -4.37 -18.00
C GLN A 69 14.05 -5.31 -18.49
N LEU A 70 13.03 -4.75 -19.13
CA LEU A 70 11.95 -5.53 -19.72
C LEU A 70 12.40 -6.05 -21.10
N SER A 71 12.68 -7.34 -21.20
CA SER A 71 12.85 -8.01 -22.49
C SER A 71 11.49 -8.52 -22.99
N PRO A 72 11.19 -8.41 -24.31
CA PRO A 72 9.95 -8.94 -24.87
C PRO A 72 9.86 -10.44 -24.59
N SER A 73 8.75 -10.88 -23.99
CA SER A 73 8.54 -12.29 -23.64
C SER A 73 8.84 -13.21 -24.81
N PHE A 74 9.71 -14.19 -24.58
CA PHE A 74 9.94 -15.29 -25.50
C PHE A 74 8.63 -16.07 -25.67
N ARG A 75 7.98 -15.93 -26.84
CA ARG A 75 6.93 -16.87 -27.27
C ARG A 75 7.61 -18.02 -28.01
N PRO A 76 7.67 -19.24 -27.45
CA PRO A 76 8.00 -20.41 -28.25
C PRO A 76 6.91 -20.57 -29.31
N GLN A 77 7.32 -20.62 -30.58
CA GLN A 77 6.43 -20.91 -31.70
C GLN A 77 6.34 -22.44 -31.82
N SER A 78 5.12 -23.00 -31.83
CA SER A 78 4.83 -24.39 -32.23
C SER A 78 3.52 -24.41 -32.98
#